data_AF-A0A183NBL4-F1
#
_entry.id   AF-A0A183NBL4-F1
#
_cell.length_a   1.000
_cell.length_b   1.000
_cell.length_c   1.000
_cell.angle_alpha   90.00
_cell.angle_beta   90.00
_cell.angle_gamma   90.00
#
_symmetry.space_group_name_H-M   'P 1'
#
loop_
_entity.id
_entity.type
_entity.pdbx_description
1 polymer ?
#
loop_
_entity_poly.entity_id
_entity_poly.type
_entity_poly.pdbx_seq_one_letter_code
_entity_poly.pdbx_strand_id
1 'polypeptide(L)'
;MTTDFAKCNPNNVDSSNDLPPEIDNEILEADLEEKQRLISQILELQHTLEDLSTRVDAVKEENLKLRSENQILGQYIENMMANSSVFQSTSPRVDENRSRTNKRVGR
;
A
#
# COMPACT_ATOMS: atom_id res chain seq x y z
N MET A 1 -82.59 -46.05 37.30
CA MET A 1 -81.75 -44.90 37.70
C MET A 1 -80.65 -44.79 36.67
N THR A 2 -80.80 -43.90 35.69
CA THR A 2 -79.80 -43.69 34.65
C THR A 2 -79.59 -42.19 34.56
N THR A 3 -78.53 -41.71 35.22
CA THR A 3 -78.10 -40.32 35.15
C THR A 3 -77.12 -40.19 34.00
N ASP A 4 -77.57 -39.55 32.92
CA ASP A 4 -76.72 -39.16 31.80
C ASP A 4 -75.72 -38.09 32.26
N PHE A 5 -74.46 -38.51 32.41
CA PHE A 5 -73.33 -37.62 32.67
C PHE A 5 -72.89 -37.01 31.34
N ALA A 6 -73.43 -35.84 31.00
CA ALA A 6 -72.91 -35.00 29.94
C ALA A 6 -71.42 -34.70 30.22
N LYS A 7 -70.54 -35.27 29.40
CA LYS A 7 -69.11 -35.02 29.46
C LYS A 7 -68.81 -33.72 28.73
N CYS A 8 -69.05 -32.58 29.37
CA CYS A 8 -68.36 -31.35 28.98
C CYS A 8 -66.88 -31.57 29.28
N ASN A 9 -66.06 -31.64 28.21
CA ASN A 9 -64.61 -31.67 28.28
C ASN A 9 -64.10 -30.25 28.58
N PRO A 10 -63.62 -29.96 29.80
CA PRO A 10 -63.16 -28.65 30.16
C PRO A 10 -61.63 -28.64 30.10
N ASN A 11 -61.08 -27.66 29.39
CA ASN A 11 -59.66 -27.30 29.41
C ASN A 11 -58.80 -28.27 28.57
N ASN A 12 -58.13 -27.86 27.50
CA ASN A 12 -57.32 -26.65 27.42
C ASN A 12 -57.10 -26.29 25.94
N VAL A 13 -57.67 -25.16 25.53
CA VAL A 13 -57.27 -24.38 24.36
C VAL A 13 -56.54 -23.16 24.89
N ASP A 14 -55.25 -23.28 25.21
CA ASP A 14 -54.29 -22.16 25.13
C ASP A 14 -52.83 -22.63 25.29
N SER A 15 -51.92 -21.78 24.85
CA SER A 15 -50.45 -21.87 24.88
C SER A 15 -49.87 -22.47 23.61
N SER A 16 -49.70 -21.66 22.55
CA SER A 16 -48.59 -20.71 22.38
C SER A 16 -47.27 -21.44 22.14
N ASN A 17 -46.77 -21.30 20.91
CA ASN A 17 -45.40 -21.51 20.45
C ASN A 17 -44.89 -22.94 20.63
N ASP A 18 -44.46 -23.62 19.58
CA ASP A 18 -43.14 -23.36 19.03
C ASP A 18 -43.05 -23.91 17.60
N LEU A 19 -43.10 -23.01 16.62
CA LEU A 19 -42.41 -23.22 15.36
C LEU A 19 -41.09 -22.42 15.45
N PRO A 20 -39.94 -23.07 15.68
CA PRO A 20 -38.68 -22.52 15.17
C PRO A 20 -37.77 -23.64 14.59
N PRO A 21 -36.86 -23.39 13.63
CA PRO A 21 -36.51 -22.14 12.93
C PRO A 21 -36.23 -22.37 11.41
N GLU A 22 -37.20 -22.21 10.50
CA GLU A 22 -36.87 -22.24 9.05
C GLU A 22 -36.38 -20.88 8.54
N ILE A 23 -36.80 -19.78 9.16
CA ILE A 23 -36.39 -18.41 8.80
C ILE A 23 -34.90 -18.18 9.09
N ASP A 24 -34.33 -18.87 10.09
CA ASP A 24 -32.91 -18.70 10.45
C ASP A 24 -31.97 -19.33 9.40
N ASN A 25 -32.37 -20.43 8.75
CA ASN A 25 -31.49 -21.10 7.78
C ASN A 25 -31.33 -20.29 6.48
N GLU A 26 -32.39 -19.65 5.99
CA GLU A 26 -32.34 -18.89 4.74
C GLU A 26 -31.57 -17.56 4.90
N ILE A 27 -31.70 -16.91 6.07
CA ILE A 27 -30.90 -15.72 6.43
C ILE A 27 -29.43 -16.09 6.65
N LEU A 28 -29.16 -17.23 7.29
CA LEU A 28 -27.80 -17.68 7.57
C LEU A 28 -27.06 -18.14 6.30
N GLU A 29 -27.78 -18.74 5.34
CA GLU A 29 -27.25 -19.06 4.01
C GLU A 29 -26.94 -17.79 3.21
N ALA A 30 -27.82 -16.79 3.24
CA ALA A 30 -27.57 -15.50 2.58
C ALA A 30 -26.36 -14.75 3.16
N ASP A 31 -26.20 -14.74 4.49
CA ASP A 31 -25.03 -14.18 5.18
C ASP A 31 -23.75 -14.95 4.85
N LEU A 32 -23.83 -16.27 4.72
CA LEU A 32 -22.70 -17.10 4.28
C LEU A 32 -22.30 -16.79 2.83
N GLU A 33 -23.26 -16.62 1.93
CA GLU A 33 -23.01 -16.25 0.54
C GLU A 33 -22.35 -14.86 0.45
N GLU A 34 -22.84 -13.88 1.21
CA GLU A 34 -22.25 -12.54 1.25
C GLU A 34 -20.81 -12.57 1.77
N LYS A 35 -20.57 -13.32 2.86
CA LYS A 35 -19.21 -13.55 3.38
C LYS A 35 -18.32 -14.20 2.33
N GLN A 36 -18.81 -15.20 1.60
CA GLN A 36 -18.05 -15.87 0.56
C GLN A 36 -17.69 -14.94 -0.61
N ARG A 37 -18.61 -14.03 -0.98
CA ARG A 37 -18.35 -12.98 -2.00
C ARG A 37 -17.30 -11.98 -1.51
N LEU A 38 -17.40 -11.53 -0.27
CA LEU A 38 -16.42 -10.62 0.35
C LEU A 38 -15.04 -11.27 0.43
N ILE A 39 -14.96 -12.55 0.83
CA ILE A 39 -13.71 -13.31 0.85
C ILE A 39 -13.10 -13.37 -0.55
N SER A 40 -13.90 -13.68 -1.58
CA SER A 40 -13.42 -13.71 -2.97
C SER A 40 -12.84 -12.37 -3.41
N GLN A 41 -13.52 -11.27 -3.11
CA GLN A 41 -13.04 -9.93 -3.43
C GLN A 41 -11.74 -9.58 -2.69
N ILE A 42 -11.62 -9.96 -1.42
CA ILE A 42 -10.40 -9.76 -0.64
C ILE A 42 -9.23 -10.54 -1.27
N LEU A 43 -9.45 -11.79 -1.69
CA LEU A 43 -8.42 -12.61 -2.32
C LEU A 43 -7.94 -12.04 -3.65
N GLU A 44 -8.85 -11.53 -4.49
CA GLU A 44 -8.49 -10.86 -5.74
C GLU A 44 -7.69 -9.58 -5.50
N LEU A 45 -8.08 -8.77 -4.51
CA LEU A 45 -7.34 -7.58 -4.12
C LEU A 45 -5.96 -7.90 -3.56
N GLN A 46 -5.84 -8.97 -2.76
CA GLN A 46 -4.55 -9.43 -2.25
C GLN A 46 -3.63 -9.87 -3.38
N HIS A 47 -4.13 -10.63 -4.36
CA HIS A 47 -3.34 -11.07 -5.50
C HIS A 47 -2.84 -9.88 -6.34
N THR A 48 -3.74 -8.94 -6.68
CA THR A 48 -3.35 -7.75 -7.45
C THR A 48 -2.37 -6.85 -6.70
N LEU A 49 -2.50 -6.75 -5.37
CA LEU A 49 -1.55 -5.99 -4.54
C LEU A 49 -0.18 -6.66 -4.48
N GLU A 50 -0.12 -7.99 -4.38
CA GLU A 50 1.13 -8.76 -4.42
C GLU A 50 1.84 -8.58 -5.76
N ASP A 51 1.13 -8.70 -6.88
CA ASP A 51 1.66 -8.46 -8.22
C ASP A 51 2.20 -7.04 -8.37
N LEU A 52 1.50 -6.04 -7.83
CA LEU A 52 1.98 -4.66 -7.86
C LEU A 52 3.23 -4.48 -6.98
N SER A 53 3.26 -5.09 -5.79
CA SER A 53 4.40 -5.03 -4.87
C SER A 53 5.66 -5.61 -5.52
N THR A 54 5.56 -6.79 -6.13
CA THR A 54 6.69 -7.43 -6.81
C THR A 54 7.22 -6.58 -7.97
N ARG A 55 6.32 -5.98 -8.77
CA ARG A 55 6.71 -5.05 -9.85
C ARG A 55 7.39 -3.80 -9.32
N VAL A 56 6.92 -3.24 -8.22
CA VAL A 56 7.55 -2.08 -7.57
C VAL A 56 8.96 -2.42 -7.12
N ASP A 57 9.17 -3.59 -6.53
CA ASP A 57 10.50 -4.01 -6.08
C ASP A 57 11.46 -4.25 -7.26
N ALA A 58 10.98 -4.85 -8.35
CA ALA A 58 11.76 -4.98 -9.59
C ALA A 58 12.18 -3.61 -10.17
N VAL A 59 11.26 -2.63 -10.21
CA VAL A 59 11.56 -1.27 -10.69
C VAL A 59 12.58 -0.58 -9.78
N LYS A 60 12.49 -0.75 -8.45
CA LYS A 60 13.47 -0.20 -7.51
C LYS A 60 14.86 -0.79 -7.75
N GLU A 61 14.96 -2.10 -7.96
CA GLU A 61 16.23 -2.78 -8.23
C GLU A 61 16.87 -2.28 -9.53
N GLU A 62 16.09 -2.20 -10.61
CA GLU A 62 16.57 -1.66 -11.89
C GLU A 62 17.02 -0.20 -11.74
N ASN A 63 16.25 0.62 -11.02
CA ASN A 63 16.62 2.01 -10.78
C ASN A 63 17.95 2.13 -10.00
N LEU A 64 18.15 1.31 -8.97
CA LEU A 64 19.40 1.29 -8.20
C LEU A 64 20.59 0.92 -9.10
N LYS A 65 20.42 -0.08 -9.96
CA LYS A 65 21.44 -0.48 -10.94
C LYS A 65 21.78 0.65 -11.91
N LEU A 66 20.77 1.32 -12.48
CA LEU A 66 20.99 2.45 -13.38
C LEU A 66 21.68 3.62 -12.68
N ARG A 67 21.33 3.89 -11.42
CA ARG A 67 21.98 4.95 -10.63
C ARG A 67 23.45 4.64 -10.34
N SER A 68 23.79 3.39 -10.03
CA SER A 68 25.18 3.01 -9.79
C SER A 68 26.02 3.08 -11.07
N GLU A 69 25.48 2.62 -12.20
CA GLU A 69 26.13 2.76 -13.52
C GLU A 69 26.35 4.22 -13.88
N ASN A 70 25.32 5.06 -13.76
CA ASN A 70 25.43 6.49 -14.02
C ASN A 70 26.45 7.18 -13.11
N GLN A 71 26.58 6.76 -11.85
CA GLN A 71 27.60 7.28 -10.94
C GLN A 71 29.01 6.94 -11.44
N ILE A 72 29.24 5.69 -11.87
CA ILE A 72 30.54 5.26 -12.41
C ILE A 72 30.87 6.03 -13.69
N LEU A 73 29.90 6.17 -14.60
CA LEU A 73 30.06 6.94 -15.83
C LEU A 73 30.34 8.43 -15.55
N GLY A 74 29.63 9.02 -14.59
CA GLY A 74 29.87 10.38 -14.13
C GLY A 74 31.31 10.59 -13.65
N GLN A 75 31.81 9.70 -12.79
CA GLN A 75 33.18 9.75 -12.31
C GLN A 75 34.21 9.62 -13.45
N TYR A 76 33.94 8.75 -14.42
CA TYR A 76 34.82 8.58 -15.58
C TYR A 76 34.92 9.88 -16.40
N ILE A 77 33.79 10.54 -16.64
CA ILE A 77 33.75 11.82 -17.35
C ILE A 77 34.50 12.90 -16.55
N GLU A 78 34.24 13.03 -15.25
CA GLU A 78 34.96 13.96 -14.38
C GLU A 78 36.47 13.76 -14.42
N ASN A 79 36.92 12.50 -14.32
CA ASN A 79 38.33 12.16 -14.37
C ASN A 79 38.96 12.51 -15.72
N MET A 80 38.26 12.30 -16.83
CA MET A 80 38.75 12.72 -18.15
C MET A 80 38.82 14.25 -18.26
N MET A 81 37.79 14.96 -17.80
CA MET A 81 37.78 16.43 -17.84
C MET A 81 38.91 17.03 -16.99
N ALA A 82 39.15 16.49 -15.79
CA ALA A 82 40.20 16.96 -14.89
C ALA A 82 41.61 16.71 -15.43
N ASN A 83 41.84 15.56 -16.08
CA ASN A 83 43.14 15.15 -16.60
C ASN A 83 43.44 15.67 -18.02
N SER A 84 42.44 16.22 -18.71
CA SER A 84 42.62 16.80 -20.05
C SER A 84 43.03 18.28 -19.96
N SER A 85 44.20 18.62 -20.51
CA SER A 85 44.69 20.00 -20.54
C SER A 85 43.84 20.94 -21.42
N VAL A 86 42.99 20.37 -22.28
CA VAL A 86 42.04 21.10 -23.13
C VAL A 86 41.03 21.89 -22.29
N PHE A 87 40.63 21.36 -21.13
CA PHE A 87 39.63 22.00 -20.24
C PHE A 87 40.25 22.82 -19.11
N GLN A 88 41.55 22.68 -18.84
CA GLN A 88 42.26 23.49 -17.84
C GLN A 88 42.61 24.90 -18.36
N SER A 89 42.72 25.05 -19.68
CA SER A 89 43.23 26.28 -20.33
C SER A 89 42.20 27.41 -20.44
N THR A 90 40.92 27.15 -20.14
CA THR A 90 39.82 28.12 -20.27
C THR A 90 39.16 28.50 -18.94
N SER A 91 39.66 27.99 -17.81
CA SER A 91 39.22 28.49 -16.50
C SER A 91 39.96 29.80 -16.19
N PRO A 92 39.28 30.96 -16.11
CA PRO A 92 39.91 32.14 -15.55
C PRO A 92 40.23 31.80 -14.09
N ARG A 93 41.51 31.68 -13.79
CA ARG A 93 41.98 31.69 -12.41
C ARG A 93 41.37 32.94 -11.80
N VAL A 94 40.45 32.78 -10.85
CA VAL A 94 39.96 33.90 -10.06
C VAL A 94 41.18 34.36 -9.29
N ASP A 95 41.90 35.33 -9.85
CA ASP A 95 43.09 35.91 -9.26
C ASP A 95 42.69 36.51 -7.92
N GLU A 96 42.96 35.76 -6.85
CA GLU A 96 42.90 36.16 -5.45
C GLU A 96 44.02 37.17 -5.14
N ASN A 97 44.18 38.18 -5.99
CA ASN A 97 45.22 39.20 -5.88
C ASN A 97 44.65 40.61 -5.66
N ARG A 98 43.36 40.72 -5.29
CA ARG A 98 42.73 41.98 -4.89
C ARG A 98 43.13 42.48 -3.48
N SER A 99 44.01 41.80 -2.76
CA SER A 99 44.45 42.19 -1.40
C SER A 99 45.69 43.10 -1.34
N ARG A 100 46.06 43.79 -2.42
CA ARG A 100 47.19 44.74 -2.41
C ARG A 100 46.80 46.17 -2.81
N THR A 101 45.72 46.70 -2.26
CA THR A 101 45.52 48.16 -2.25
C THR A 101 44.95 48.60 -0.91
N ASN A 102 45.52 49.68 -0.35
CA ASN A 102 45.12 50.39 0.88
C ASN A 102 45.84 50.00 2.18
N LYS A 103 47.16 50.17 2.22
CA LYS A 103 47.88 50.46 3.48
C LYS A 103 49.11 51.35 3.28
N ARG A 104 48.95 52.48 2.58
CA ARG A 104 49.98 53.53 2.48
C ARG A 104 49.38 54.92 2.25
N VAL A 105 48.56 55.43 3.18
CA VAL A 105 48.47 56.89 3.44
C VAL A 105 47.99 57.06 4.88
N GLY A 106 48.82 57.67 5.73
CA GLY A 106 48.47 58.01 7.10
C GLY A 106 49.73 58.45 7.83
N ARG A 107 49.97 59.77 7.77
CA ARG A 107 51.00 60.48 8.54
C ARG A 107 50.83 60.26 10.04
#